data_AF-A0A090MCB0-F1
#
_entry.id   AF-A0A090MCB0-F1
#
_cell.length_a   1.000
_cell.length_b   1.000
_cell.length_c   1.000
_cell.angle_alpha   90.00
_cell.angle_beta   90.00
_cell.angle_gamma   90.00
#
_symmetry.space_group_name_H-M   'P 1'
#
loop_
_entity.id
_entity.type
_entity.pdbx_description
1 polymer ?
#
loop_
_entity_poly.entity_id
_entity_poly.type
_entity_poly.pdbx_seq_one_letter_code
_entity_poly.pdbx_strand_id
1 'polypeptide(L)'
;MRVFSQLRLLGPPSLLALFFGGVTLILMGVNAISAPELRDRARFSTQRRFRCGSQLSIQTWLAIVGVGFGLLAYGFQEAYFHLFDWWSSRQSRREAGLCYSRYLNSQPRAPLVYGLRGFPGFITLRYLLSLLSIAASIGYKFGISQVEIITVENLNQEQFKVSLTPVQALNAGTPSPWLGDAPQSNNSRGFFHDHLKSIDLNHPPHNITMTSLANCTGTFHLLDEGRVVSREIVLVANLTEDEGSFTMSSNHTGWSRIQTSNRNWFNKTAKSDRAVVDYRANGPGEIQIQWARFGPWYNGTSEDSQSSESKVIARRLTYNLHYAVAEIQRFVSGGDCSRLAERYSDNINSGSLTIFSNNYTAPEFKSTAMMHFQSWVDAVIDSEETSVFEGVSVFVRAMMTAAVYSVMNDHKYPTIGVVPSGVQPFGPEDTFWADWNYYGDIEYPYYAGFRTSEATGSYLAAAYIFSVIGISGVIVGFLRLYAGPPALTSWMGQHVYLALSGSLSIGGKADYLATGYEAAKDGLGNLRLPSDSQSPLKYQELRTEEGR
;
A
#
# COMPACT_ATOMS: atom_id res chain seq x y z
N MET A 1 35.74 33.47 34.29
CA MET A 1 35.12 32.58 35.30
C MET A 1 33.63 32.84 35.57
N ARG A 2 33.13 34.09 35.65
CA ARG A 2 31.70 34.38 35.95
C ARG A 2 30.67 33.82 34.96
N VAL A 3 30.99 33.77 33.67
CA VAL A 3 30.08 33.21 32.64
C VAL A 3 29.95 31.68 32.76
N PHE A 4 31.05 30.99 33.04
CA PHE A 4 31.05 29.53 33.24
C PHE A 4 30.33 29.09 34.51
N SER A 5 30.41 29.88 35.60
CA SER A 5 29.64 29.59 36.82
C SER A 5 28.15 29.85 36.64
N GLN A 6 27.77 30.89 35.89
CA GLN A 6 26.36 31.16 35.51
C GLN A 6 25.78 30.07 34.62
N LEU A 7 26.53 29.57 33.63
CA LEU A 7 26.12 28.47 32.76
C LEU A 7 25.94 27.15 33.51
N ARG A 8 26.78 26.85 34.51
CA ARG A 8 26.60 25.65 35.35
C ARG A 8 25.28 25.66 36.12
N LEU A 9 24.85 26.83 36.59
CA LEU A 9 23.58 26.99 37.33
C LEU A 9 22.33 26.92 36.43
N LEU A 10 22.50 27.11 35.12
CA LEU A 10 21.42 27.02 34.13
C LEU A 10 21.14 25.57 33.67
N GLY A 11 21.99 24.61 34.03
CA GLY A 11 21.88 23.21 33.61
C GLY A 11 22.31 22.99 32.17
N PRO A 12 23.63 22.95 31.88
CA PRO A 12 24.17 22.79 30.52
C PRO A 12 23.56 21.64 29.69
N PRO A 13 23.31 20.44 30.25
CA PRO A 13 22.69 19.35 29.50
C PRO A 13 21.34 19.70 28.90
N SER A 14 20.51 20.45 29.63
CA SER A 14 19.17 20.84 29.16
C SER A 14 19.20 21.93 28.08
N LEU A 15 20.19 22.83 28.14
CA LEU A 15 20.42 23.84 27.10
C LEU A 15 20.95 23.20 25.81
N LEU A 16 21.90 22.26 25.94
CA LEU A 16 22.42 21.49 24.82
C LEU A 16 21.31 20.62 24.21
N ALA A 17 20.43 20.04 25.02
CA ALA A 17 19.30 19.25 24.52
C ALA A 17 18.31 20.11 23.71
N LEU A 18 17.97 21.32 24.16
CA LEU A 18 17.16 22.27 23.38
C LEU A 18 17.82 22.64 22.05
N PHE A 19 19.13 22.93 22.08
CA PHE A 19 19.87 23.32 20.89
C PHE A 19 20.01 22.17 19.90
N PHE A 20 20.58 21.03 20.30
CA PHE A 20 20.81 19.89 19.40
C PHE A 20 19.50 19.24 18.95
N GLY A 21 18.51 19.11 19.83
CA GLY A 21 17.19 18.63 19.46
C GLY A 21 16.51 19.57 18.46
N GLY A 22 16.60 20.88 18.70
CA GLY A 22 16.04 21.90 17.81
C GLY A 22 16.70 21.92 16.44
N VAL A 23 18.04 21.93 16.40
CA VAL A 23 18.83 21.88 15.16
C VAL A 23 18.55 20.60 14.38
N THR A 24 18.43 19.44 15.05
CA THR A 24 18.10 18.18 14.38
C THR A 24 16.77 18.25 13.64
N LEU A 25 15.70 18.76 14.27
CA LEU A 25 14.41 18.90 13.61
C LEU A 25 14.38 19.96 12.51
N ILE A 26 15.11 21.07 12.68
CA ILE A 26 15.26 22.09 11.62
C ILE A 26 15.95 21.47 10.40
N LEU A 27 17.09 20.81 10.60
CA LEU A 27 17.82 20.17 9.51
C LEU A 27 16.97 19.10 8.84
N MET A 28 16.18 18.34 9.59
CA MET A 28 15.26 17.36 9.05
C MET A 28 14.18 17.99 8.16
N GLY A 29 13.53 19.05 8.65
CA GLY A 29 12.52 19.77 7.87
C GLY A 29 13.10 20.39 6.61
N VAL A 30 14.25 21.06 6.72
CA VAL A 30 14.98 21.64 5.58
C VAL A 30 15.42 20.56 4.58
N ASN A 31 15.85 19.39 5.04
CA ASN A 31 16.26 18.28 4.18
C ASN A 31 15.12 17.77 3.27
N ALA A 32 13.87 17.83 3.74
CA ALA A 32 12.69 17.51 2.94
C ALA A 32 12.24 18.68 2.06
N ILE A 33 12.20 19.90 2.61
CA ILE A 33 11.70 21.10 1.91
C ILE A 33 12.64 21.50 0.76
N SER A 34 13.95 21.37 0.96
CA SER A 34 14.97 21.75 -0.03
C SER A 34 15.20 20.69 -1.12
N ALA A 35 14.53 19.55 -1.03
CA ALA A 35 14.63 18.51 -2.04
C ALA A 35 13.86 18.92 -3.31
N PRO A 36 14.39 18.58 -4.50
CA PRO A 36 13.72 18.89 -5.75
C PRO A 36 12.32 18.26 -5.78
N GLU A 37 11.38 19.00 -6.36
CA GLU A 37 10.01 18.52 -6.50
C GLU A 37 9.96 17.35 -7.47
N LEU A 38 9.34 16.26 -7.03
CA LEU A 38 9.01 15.11 -7.87
C LEU A 38 7.71 15.39 -8.63
N ARG A 39 7.65 16.56 -9.30
CA ARG A 39 6.47 17.04 -10.01
C ARG A 39 6.08 16.00 -11.06
N ASP A 40 4.81 15.60 -11.02
CA ASP A 40 4.21 14.60 -11.92
C ASP A 40 4.84 13.19 -11.84
N ARG A 41 5.75 12.95 -10.88
CA ARG A 41 6.38 11.66 -10.64
C ARG A 41 6.04 11.07 -9.28
N ALA A 42 5.78 11.87 -8.25
CA ALA A 42 5.36 11.32 -6.95
C ALA A 42 3.88 10.93 -6.98
N ARG A 43 3.53 9.77 -6.40
CA ARG A 43 2.12 9.37 -6.24
C ARG A 43 1.31 10.38 -5.44
N PHE A 44 1.96 10.96 -4.44
CA PHE A 44 1.39 12.00 -3.59
C PHE A 44 2.22 13.27 -3.72
N SER A 45 1.60 14.35 -4.19
CA SER A 45 2.23 15.68 -4.32
C SER A 45 2.72 16.25 -2.98
N THR A 46 2.23 15.71 -1.87
CA THR A 46 2.57 16.11 -0.50
C THR A 46 3.83 15.42 0.05
N GLN A 47 4.33 14.37 -0.61
CA GLN A 47 5.56 13.67 -0.21
C GLN A 47 6.79 14.32 -0.85
N ARG A 48 7.87 14.45 -0.07
CA ARG A 48 9.17 14.90 -0.55
C ARG A 48 10.24 13.89 -0.16
N ARG A 49 11.05 13.47 -1.14
CA ARG A 49 12.28 12.70 -0.89
C ARG A 49 13.26 13.54 -0.07
N PHE A 50 14.03 12.93 0.83
CA PHE A 50 15.11 13.66 1.48
C PHE A 50 16.22 14.03 0.49
N ARG A 51 16.73 15.26 0.56
CA ARG A 51 17.85 15.69 -0.28
C ARG A 51 19.14 14.91 0.04
N CYS A 52 19.41 14.71 1.33
CA CYS A 52 20.56 13.97 1.82
C CYS A 52 20.10 12.72 2.58
N GLY A 53 20.74 11.58 2.32
CA GLY A 53 20.49 10.33 3.05
C GLY A 53 19.15 9.65 2.74
N SER A 54 18.52 9.98 1.60
CA SER A 54 17.28 9.32 1.18
C SER A 54 17.39 7.80 1.06
N GLN A 55 18.56 7.27 0.73
CA GLN A 55 18.84 5.83 0.67
C GLN A 55 18.85 5.13 2.04
N LEU A 56 18.85 5.88 3.14
CA LEU A 56 18.78 5.29 4.47
C LEU A 56 17.36 4.79 4.75
N SER A 57 17.25 3.73 5.54
CA SER A 57 15.96 3.15 5.91
C SER A 57 15.06 4.13 6.67
N ILE A 58 13.74 3.93 6.59
CA ILE A 58 12.76 4.65 7.42
C ILE A 58 13.14 4.54 8.91
N GLN A 59 13.57 3.36 9.37
CA GLN A 59 13.92 3.13 10.78
C GLN A 59 15.09 4.00 11.24
N THR A 60 16.10 4.19 10.39
CA THR A 60 17.24 5.08 10.67
C THR A 60 16.77 6.52 10.84
N TRP A 61 15.92 7.00 9.94
CA TRP A 61 15.37 8.36 10.03
C TRP A 61 14.45 8.54 11.23
N LEU A 62 13.62 7.55 11.55
CA LEU A 62 12.80 7.53 12.76
C LEU A 62 13.65 7.57 14.04
N ALA A 63 14.81 6.92 14.06
CA ALA A 63 15.72 6.98 15.20
C ALA A 63 16.32 8.39 15.37
N ILE A 64 16.79 9.01 14.29
CA ILE A 64 17.36 10.38 14.32
C ILE A 64 16.30 11.38 14.81
N VAL A 65 15.09 11.33 14.23
CA VAL A 65 13.98 12.21 14.62
C VAL A 65 13.54 11.93 16.06
N GLY A 66 13.48 10.65 16.45
CA GLY A 66 13.15 10.24 17.82
C GLY A 66 14.15 10.78 18.86
N VAL A 67 15.45 10.74 18.56
CA VAL A 67 16.48 11.37 19.41
C VAL A 67 16.27 12.88 19.51
N GLY A 68 15.98 13.55 18.39
CA GLY A 68 15.66 14.98 18.36
C GLY A 68 14.47 15.35 19.25
N PHE A 69 13.36 14.60 19.14
CA PHE A 69 12.19 14.78 20.00
C PHE A 69 12.46 14.44 21.46
N GLY A 70 13.26 13.41 21.76
CA GLY A 70 13.65 13.05 23.12
C GLY A 70 14.47 14.15 23.79
N LEU A 71 15.45 14.72 23.08
CA LEU A 71 16.24 15.86 23.55
C LEU A 71 15.35 17.09 23.78
N LEU A 72 14.44 17.40 22.87
CA LEU A 72 13.51 18.51 23.03
C LEU A 72 12.54 18.29 24.20
N ALA A 73 12.01 17.09 24.39
CA ALA A 73 11.11 16.78 25.50
C ALA A 73 11.80 17.03 26.85
N TYR A 74 13.03 16.51 27.02
CA TYR A 74 13.85 16.79 28.19
C TYR A 74 14.15 18.29 28.34
N GLY A 75 14.59 18.94 27.26
CA GLY A 75 14.95 20.36 27.25
C GLY A 75 13.79 21.30 27.59
N PHE A 76 12.60 21.06 27.02
CA PHE A 76 11.38 21.85 27.27
C PHE A 76 10.85 21.63 28.68
N GLN A 77 10.93 20.41 29.22
CA GLN A 77 10.55 20.13 30.60
C GLN A 77 11.42 20.92 31.59
N GLU A 78 12.74 20.89 31.40
CA GLU A 78 13.67 21.69 32.21
C GLU A 78 13.49 23.19 31.99
N ALA A 79 13.20 23.62 30.76
CA ALA A 79 12.89 25.01 30.44
C ALA A 79 11.65 25.52 31.17
N TYR A 80 10.60 24.69 31.22
CA TYR A 80 9.37 25.01 31.93
C TYR A 80 9.65 25.25 33.42
N PHE A 81 10.37 24.33 34.09
CA PHE A 81 10.72 24.50 35.50
C PHE A 81 11.59 25.74 35.73
N HIS A 82 12.61 25.92 34.89
CA HIS A 82 13.51 27.06 34.98
C HIS A 82 12.77 28.40 34.85
N LEU A 83 11.90 28.54 33.84
CA LEU A 83 11.16 29.77 33.59
C LEU A 83 10.09 30.03 34.67
N PHE A 84 9.47 28.98 35.20
CA PHE A 84 8.55 29.07 36.34
C PHE A 84 9.27 29.57 37.61
N ASP A 85 10.43 28.99 37.91
CA ASP A 85 11.29 29.36 39.04
C ASP A 85 11.81 30.81 38.87
N TRP A 86 12.19 31.20 37.66
CA TRP A 86 12.59 32.57 37.32
C TRP A 86 11.45 33.58 37.51
N TRP A 87 10.25 33.26 37.02
CA TRP A 87 9.08 34.11 37.21
C TRP A 87 8.73 34.26 38.69
N SER A 88 8.74 33.16 39.44
CA SER A 88 8.49 33.14 40.88
C SER A 88 9.52 33.96 41.66
N SER A 89 10.80 33.88 41.26
CA SER A 89 11.90 34.71 41.78
C SER A 89 11.67 36.21 41.54
N ARG A 90 11.09 36.58 40.40
CA ARG A 90 10.77 37.97 40.09
C ARG A 90 9.57 38.47 40.89
N GLN A 91 8.54 37.63 41.10
CA GLN A 91 7.37 37.98 41.90
C GLN A 91 7.70 38.12 43.39
N SER A 92 8.56 37.28 43.95
CA SER A 92 8.97 37.37 45.36
C SER A 92 9.76 38.65 45.66
N ARG A 93 10.31 39.34 44.65
CA ARG A 93 10.99 40.63 44.81
C ARG A 93 10.05 41.84 44.70
N ARG A 94 8.78 41.64 44.36
CA ARG A 94 7.78 42.72 44.29
C ARG A 94 7.19 42.99 45.68
N GLU A 95 6.66 44.19 45.88
CA GLU A 95 6.00 44.59 47.13
C GLU A 95 4.87 43.65 47.53
N ALA A 96 4.11 43.11 46.57
CA ALA A 96 3.06 42.13 46.83
C ALA A 96 3.59 40.77 47.37
N GLY A 97 4.84 40.41 47.06
CA GLY A 97 5.44 39.10 47.36
C GLY A 97 4.81 37.93 46.56
N LEU A 98 5.39 36.73 46.70
CA LEU A 98 4.92 35.50 46.06
C LEU A 98 4.06 34.68 47.02
N CYS A 99 2.80 34.38 46.67
CA CYS A 99 1.96 33.49 47.48
C CYS A 99 2.58 32.09 47.60
N TYR A 100 3.05 31.76 48.81
CA TYR A 100 3.94 30.62 49.00
C TYR A 100 3.20 29.27 48.91
N SER A 101 1.96 29.20 49.41
CA SER A 101 1.11 28.02 49.27
C SER A 101 0.82 27.68 47.81
N ARG A 102 0.51 28.69 46.99
CA ARG A 102 0.28 28.51 45.54
C ARG A 102 1.54 28.09 44.80
N TYR A 103 2.70 28.63 45.16
CA TYR A 103 3.99 28.22 44.59
C TYR A 103 4.28 26.73 44.87
N LEU A 104 4.15 26.29 46.12
CA LEU A 104 4.36 24.88 46.51
C LEU A 104 3.38 23.94 45.79
N ASN A 105 2.10 24.30 45.71
CA ASN A 105 1.08 23.51 45.01
C ASN A 105 1.23 23.52 43.48
N SER A 106 2.13 24.34 42.91
CA SER A 106 2.43 24.37 41.47
C SER A 106 3.69 23.60 41.10
N GLN A 107 4.41 23.05 42.09
CA GLN A 107 5.67 22.35 41.85
C GLN A 107 5.44 21.01 41.14
N PRO A 108 6.45 20.52 40.39
CA PRO A 108 6.37 19.26 39.66
C PRO A 108 5.90 18.05 40.48
N ARG A 109 6.30 18.02 41.75
CA ARG A 109 6.08 16.91 42.69
C ARG A 109 4.84 17.10 43.58
N ALA A 110 4.09 18.19 43.41
CA ALA A 110 2.85 18.37 44.14
C ALA A 110 1.81 17.31 43.69
N PRO A 111 0.99 16.74 44.61
CA PRO A 111 0.02 15.73 44.24
C PRO A 111 -1.05 16.28 43.29
N LEU A 112 -1.41 15.49 42.27
CA LEU A 112 -2.34 15.86 41.18
C LEU A 112 -3.69 16.40 41.66
N VAL A 113 -4.23 15.83 42.75
CA VAL A 113 -5.52 16.21 43.36
C VAL A 113 -5.55 17.67 43.83
N TYR A 114 -4.38 18.26 44.07
CA TYR A 114 -4.24 19.58 44.67
C TYR A 114 -3.65 20.65 43.74
N GLY A 115 -3.35 20.31 42.49
CA GLY A 115 -2.87 21.27 41.48
C GLY A 115 -3.86 22.42 41.23
N LEU A 116 -5.16 22.20 41.45
CA LEU A 116 -6.18 23.26 41.37
C LEU A 116 -5.99 24.39 42.40
N ARG A 117 -5.18 24.17 43.45
CA ARG A 117 -4.83 25.18 44.47
C ARG A 117 -3.51 25.91 44.17
N GLY A 118 -2.83 25.57 43.07
CA GLY A 118 -1.63 26.25 42.60
C GLY A 118 -1.94 27.43 41.68
N PHE A 119 -0.98 27.80 40.83
CA PHE A 119 -1.17 28.78 39.76
C PHE A 119 -1.77 28.08 38.53
N PRO A 120 -3.06 28.30 38.23
CA PRO A 120 -3.77 27.49 37.23
C PRO A 120 -3.16 27.60 35.84
N GLY A 121 -2.76 28.80 35.40
CA GLY A 121 -2.15 28.99 34.08
C GLY A 121 -0.86 28.20 33.86
N PHE A 122 0.01 28.13 34.88
CA PHE A 122 1.25 27.35 34.80
C PHE A 122 0.98 25.85 34.79
N ILE A 123 0.06 25.39 35.63
CA ILE A 123 -0.30 23.97 35.72
C ILE A 123 -0.98 23.51 34.42
N THR A 124 -1.89 24.30 33.86
CA THR A 124 -2.48 24.06 32.54
C THR A 124 -1.42 24.01 31.44
N LEU A 125 -0.48 24.96 31.43
CA LEU A 125 0.63 24.97 30.47
C LEU A 125 1.49 23.70 30.58
N ARG A 126 1.81 23.24 31.80
CA ARG A 126 2.54 21.99 32.04
C ARG A 126 1.83 20.80 31.44
N TYR A 127 0.53 20.64 31.71
CA TYR A 127 -0.25 19.52 31.16
C TYR A 127 -0.36 19.60 29.64
N LEU A 128 -0.54 20.79 29.08
CA LEU A 128 -0.57 20.99 27.63
C LEU A 128 0.77 20.60 26.99
N LEU A 129 1.90 21.00 27.60
CA LEU A 129 3.23 20.59 27.13
C LEU A 129 3.42 19.06 27.22
N SER A 130 2.98 18.42 28.30
CA SER A 130 3.04 16.96 28.43
C SER A 130 2.17 16.26 27.38
N LEU A 131 0.95 16.74 27.12
CA LEU A 131 0.08 16.21 26.07
C LEU A 131 0.69 16.40 24.68
N LEU A 132 1.28 17.57 24.40
CA LEU A 132 2.00 17.81 23.15
C LEU A 132 3.22 16.89 23.00
N SER A 133 3.96 16.61 24.08
CA SER A 133 5.07 15.65 24.04
C SER A 133 4.60 14.22 23.74
N ILE A 134 3.47 13.80 24.30
CA ILE A 134 2.85 12.49 23.99
C ILE A 134 2.38 12.45 22.54
N ALA A 135 1.68 13.50 22.07
CA ALA A 135 1.23 13.59 20.69
C ALA A 135 2.41 13.58 19.72
N ALA A 136 3.48 14.31 20.03
CA ALA A 136 4.70 14.35 19.21
C ALA A 136 5.42 13.01 19.17
N SER A 137 5.53 12.28 20.29
CA SER A 137 6.22 10.98 20.37
C SER A 137 5.54 9.87 19.56
N ILE A 138 4.25 10.01 19.29
CA ILE A 138 3.48 9.14 18.39
C ILE A 138 3.51 9.72 16.97
N GLY A 139 3.21 11.00 16.83
CA GLY A 139 2.97 11.67 15.56
C GLY A 139 4.18 11.74 14.64
N TYR A 140 5.40 11.87 15.18
CA TYR A 140 6.61 11.97 14.34
C TYR A 140 6.81 10.74 13.45
N LYS A 141 6.31 9.57 13.89
CA LYS A 141 6.44 8.31 13.15
C LYS A 141 5.69 8.33 11.83
N PHE A 142 4.59 9.08 11.77
CA PHE A 142 3.78 9.24 10.56
C PHE A 142 4.30 10.36 9.65
N GLY A 143 5.27 11.15 10.11
CA GLY A 143 5.88 12.21 9.32
C GLY A 143 6.91 11.72 8.30
N ILE A 144 7.42 10.50 8.46
CA ILE A 144 8.45 9.88 7.62
C ILE A 144 7.79 8.78 6.78
N SER A 145 8.09 8.73 5.49
CA SER A 145 7.54 7.73 4.58
C SER A 145 8.58 7.26 3.57
N GLN A 146 8.37 6.08 3.00
CA GLN A 146 8.96 5.74 1.70
C GLN A 146 8.26 6.58 0.63
N VAL A 147 9.04 7.10 -0.30
CA VAL A 147 8.49 7.91 -1.39
C VAL A 147 8.13 7.00 -2.54
N GLU A 148 6.89 7.07 -3.01
CA GLU A 148 6.42 6.34 -4.19
C GLU A 148 6.60 7.21 -5.43
N ILE A 149 7.38 6.72 -6.39
CA ILE A 149 7.68 7.43 -7.64
C ILE A 149 7.23 6.61 -8.85
N ILE A 150 6.68 7.31 -9.84
CA ILE A 150 6.43 6.79 -11.17
C ILE A 150 7.79 6.51 -11.80
N THR A 151 7.95 5.25 -12.16
CA THR A 151 9.12 4.72 -12.85
C THR A 151 8.62 4.04 -14.12
N VAL A 152 9.28 4.36 -15.23
CA VAL A 152 9.17 3.64 -16.48
C VAL A 152 10.54 3.08 -16.80
N GLU A 153 10.64 1.77 -16.95
CA GLU A 153 11.93 1.10 -17.16
C GLU A 153 11.76 -0.16 -18.01
N ASN A 154 12.76 -0.44 -18.84
CA ASN A 154 12.81 -1.66 -19.63
C ASN A 154 13.19 -2.84 -18.72
N LEU A 155 12.54 -3.98 -18.92
CA LEU A 155 12.77 -5.19 -18.16
C LEU A 155 13.59 -6.19 -18.99
N ASN A 156 14.58 -6.80 -18.36
CA ASN A 156 15.35 -7.86 -18.99
C ASN A 156 14.66 -9.22 -18.86
N GLN A 157 15.11 -10.21 -19.64
CA GLN A 157 14.59 -11.59 -19.62
C GLN A 157 14.70 -12.27 -18.24
N GLU A 158 15.63 -11.82 -17.38
CA GLU A 158 15.74 -12.35 -16.02
C GLU A 158 14.64 -11.81 -15.09
N GLN A 159 14.19 -10.58 -15.33
CA GLN A 159 13.21 -9.86 -14.52
C GLN A 159 11.78 -10.17 -14.94
N PHE A 160 11.56 -10.40 -16.23
CA PHE A 160 10.28 -10.79 -16.80
C PHE A 160 10.44 -12.10 -17.57
N LYS A 161 9.96 -13.19 -16.98
CA LYS A 161 9.97 -14.52 -17.61
C LYS A 161 8.57 -14.88 -18.02
N VAL A 162 8.44 -15.40 -19.23
CA VAL A 162 7.19 -16.00 -19.68
C VAL A 162 7.35 -17.50 -19.86
N SER A 163 6.31 -18.25 -19.57
CA SER A 163 6.24 -19.68 -19.82
C SER A 163 4.88 -20.06 -20.36
N LEU A 164 4.85 -21.15 -21.13
CA LEU A 164 3.60 -21.83 -21.42
C LEU A 164 3.00 -22.35 -20.11
N THR A 165 1.68 -22.29 -19.99
CA THR A 165 0.98 -22.86 -18.85
C THR A 165 1.21 -24.37 -18.81
N PRO A 166 1.51 -24.95 -17.63
CA PRO A 166 1.65 -26.40 -17.50
C PRO A 166 0.31 -27.10 -17.79
N VAL A 167 0.41 -28.23 -18.49
CA VAL A 167 -0.74 -29.02 -19.00
C VAL A 167 -1.49 -29.79 -17.93
N GLN A 168 -0.89 -29.90 -16.75
CA GLN A 168 -1.47 -30.64 -15.65
C GLN A 168 -2.68 -29.89 -15.09
N ALA A 169 -3.80 -30.61 -14.93
CA ALA A 169 -5.03 -30.10 -14.36
C ALA A 169 -4.80 -29.49 -12.95
N LEU A 170 -3.98 -30.14 -12.14
CA LEU A 170 -3.63 -29.71 -10.79
C LEU A 170 -2.12 -29.63 -10.66
N ASN A 171 -1.60 -28.50 -10.20
CA ASN A 171 -0.21 -28.36 -9.79
C ASN A 171 -0.18 -28.05 -8.29
N ALA A 172 0.37 -28.97 -7.50
CA ALA A 172 0.52 -28.84 -6.04
C ALA A 172 -0.76 -28.41 -5.29
N GLY A 173 -1.94 -28.90 -5.72
CA GLY A 173 -3.23 -28.60 -5.08
C GLY A 173 -3.90 -27.29 -5.56
N THR A 174 -3.26 -26.53 -6.45
CA THR A 174 -3.89 -25.40 -7.14
C THR A 174 -4.33 -25.79 -8.55
N PRO A 175 -5.56 -25.44 -8.98
CA PRO A 175 -5.97 -25.63 -10.37
C PRO A 175 -5.03 -24.84 -11.28
N SER A 176 -4.60 -25.43 -12.39
CA SER A 176 -3.81 -24.68 -13.37
C SER A 176 -4.61 -23.48 -13.88
N PRO A 177 -3.95 -22.40 -14.35
CA PRO A 177 -4.66 -21.26 -14.95
C PRO A 177 -5.64 -21.66 -16.07
N TRP A 178 -5.42 -22.82 -16.71
CA TRP A 178 -6.36 -23.40 -17.66
C TRP A 178 -7.69 -23.85 -17.06
N LEU A 179 -7.71 -24.24 -15.79
CA LEU A 179 -8.94 -24.55 -15.07
C LEU A 179 -9.46 -23.37 -14.24
N GLY A 180 -8.55 -22.50 -13.77
CA GLY A 180 -8.87 -21.41 -12.84
C GLY A 180 -9.25 -20.08 -13.49
N ASP A 181 -8.81 -19.81 -14.73
CA ASP A 181 -9.24 -18.61 -15.44
C ASP A 181 -10.73 -18.72 -15.79
N ALA A 182 -11.45 -17.61 -15.69
CA ALA A 182 -12.87 -17.54 -16.01
C ALA A 182 -13.14 -16.17 -16.64
N PRO A 183 -14.13 -16.07 -17.53
CA PRO A 183 -14.36 -14.84 -18.29
C PRO A 183 -14.82 -13.65 -17.44
N GLN A 184 -15.17 -13.86 -16.17
CA GLN A 184 -15.48 -12.81 -15.18
C GLN A 184 -14.43 -12.70 -14.05
N SER A 185 -13.29 -13.36 -14.18
CA SER A 185 -12.27 -13.39 -13.13
C SER A 185 -11.24 -12.29 -13.34
N ASN A 186 -11.21 -11.35 -12.39
CA ASN A 186 -10.14 -10.33 -12.27
C ASN A 186 -8.76 -10.95 -11.97
N ASN A 187 -8.70 -12.27 -11.74
CA ASN A 187 -7.48 -13.01 -11.44
C ASN A 187 -6.99 -13.85 -12.63
N SER A 188 -7.50 -13.58 -13.84
CA SER A 188 -7.10 -14.32 -15.04
C SER A 188 -5.61 -14.13 -15.33
N ARG A 189 -4.90 -15.22 -15.66
CA ARG A 189 -3.44 -15.20 -15.86
C ARG A 189 -3.00 -15.59 -17.27
N GLY A 190 -3.79 -16.42 -17.94
CA GLY A 190 -3.48 -17.00 -19.25
C GLY A 190 -4.52 -16.72 -20.33
N PHE A 191 -5.72 -16.23 -19.98
CA PHE A 191 -6.77 -15.96 -20.96
C PHE A 191 -7.43 -14.59 -20.79
N PHE A 192 -7.54 -13.85 -21.89
CA PHE A 192 -8.42 -12.70 -22.03
C PHE A 192 -9.75 -13.12 -22.66
N HIS A 193 -10.86 -12.59 -22.14
CA HIS A 193 -12.19 -12.82 -22.66
C HIS A 193 -12.82 -11.49 -23.05
N ASP A 194 -12.93 -11.26 -24.36
CA ASP A 194 -13.56 -10.06 -24.91
C ASP A 194 -15.08 -10.23 -24.94
N HIS A 195 -15.78 -9.27 -24.35
CA HIS A 195 -17.22 -9.19 -24.33
C HIS A 195 -17.65 -7.76 -24.69
N LEU A 196 -18.86 -7.61 -25.21
CA LEU A 196 -19.43 -6.28 -25.48
C LEU A 196 -19.51 -5.49 -24.15
N LYS A 197 -19.53 -4.15 -24.24
CA LYS A 197 -19.50 -3.20 -23.09
C LYS A 197 -20.43 -3.55 -21.90
N SER A 198 -21.49 -4.32 -22.13
CA SER A 198 -22.27 -4.96 -21.08
C SER A 198 -22.12 -6.48 -21.18
N ILE A 199 -21.70 -7.13 -20.08
CA ILE A 199 -21.68 -8.59 -19.98
C ILE A 199 -23.10 -9.11 -20.18
N ASP A 200 -23.38 -9.69 -21.34
CA ASP A 200 -24.58 -10.49 -21.56
C ASP A 200 -24.25 -11.95 -21.33
N LEU A 201 -24.64 -12.48 -20.16
CA LEU A 201 -24.45 -13.88 -19.77
C LEU A 201 -25.06 -14.89 -20.76
N ASN A 202 -25.95 -14.45 -21.64
CA ASN A 202 -26.58 -15.28 -22.66
C ASN A 202 -25.79 -15.32 -24.00
N HIS A 203 -24.78 -14.46 -24.15
CA HIS A 203 -23.90 -14.44 -25.31
C HIS A 203 -22.48 -14.84 -24.89
N PRO A 204 -21.86 -15.84 -25.53
CA PRO A 204 -20.50 -16.23 -25.22
C PRO A 204 -19.47 -15.14 -25.58
N PRO A 205 -18.22 -15.23 -25.09
CA PRO A 205 -17.18 -14.26 -25.42
C PRO A 205 -16.95 -14.19 -26.93
N HIS A 206 -16.90 -12.99 -27.50
CA HIS A 206 -16.68 -12.82 -28.95
C HIS A 206 -15.26 -13.23 -29.35
N ASN A 207 -14.28 -12.82 -28.55
CA ASN A 207 -12.89 -13.20 -28.76
C ASN A 207 -12.31 -13.77 -27.47
N ILE A 208 -11.56 -14.87 -27.57
CA ILE A 208 -10.80 -15.43 -26.46
C ILE A 208 -9.34 -15.46 -26.87
N THR A 209 -8.46 -14.84 -26.09
CA THR A 209 -7.03 -14.78 -26.38
C THR A 209 -6.24 -15.51 -25.31
N MET A 210 -5.48 -16.52 -25.74
CA MET A 210 -4.54 -17.26 -24.94
C MET A 210 -3.17 -16.59 -24.98
N THR A 211 -2.64 -16.28 -23.80
CA THR A 211 -1.37 -15.61 -23.58
C THR A 211 -0.42 -16.51 -22.80
N SER A 212 0.87 -16.16 -22.80
CA SER A 212 1.84 -16.79 -21.91
C SER A 212 1.60 -16.41 -20.43
N LEU A 213 2.10 -17.23 -19.51
CA LEU A 213 2.12 -16.92 -18.09
C LEU A 213 3.37 -16.14 -17.74
N ALA A 214 3.22 -14.99 -17.11
CA ALA A 214 4.33 -14.22 -16.61
C ALA A 214 4.76 -14.66 -15.21
N ASN A 215 6.05 -14.62 -14.97
CA ASN A 215 6.69 -14.79 -13.69
C ASN A 215 7.72 -13.67 -13.50
N CYS A 216 7.47 -12.82 -12.50
CA CYS A 216 8.37 -11.73 -12.09
C CYS A 216 8.83 -11.90 -10.64
N THR A 217 8.92 -13.15 -10.16
CA THR A 217 9.34 -13.44 -8.79
C THR A 217 10.70 -12.79 -8.51
N GLY A 218 10.76 -11.92 -7.50
CA GLY A 218 11.99 -11.25 -7.08
C GLY A 218 12.31 -9.95 -7.84
N THR A 219 11.47 -9.54 -8.78
CA THR A 219 11.65 -8.30 -9.57
C THR A 219 10.99 -7.09 -8.91
N PHE A 220 9.79 -7.28 -8.35
CA PHE A 220 8.98 -6.20 -7.78
C PHE A 220 8.90 -6.32 -6.27
N HIS A 221 8.92 -5.18 -5.58
CA HIS A 221 8.65 -5.10 -4.15
C HIS A 221 7.15 -5.32 -3.87
N LEU A 222 6.80 -5.75 -2.65
CA LEU A 222 5.42 -6.02 -2.25
C LEU A 222 4.50 -4.78 -2.36
N LEU A 223 5.09 -3.60 -2.30
CA LEU A 223 4.39 -2.31 -2.37
C LEU A 223 4.46 -1.66 -3.75
N ASP A 224 5.15 -2.29 -4.71
CA ASP A 224 5.16 -1.77 -6.09
C ASP A 224 3.80 -2.02 -6.74
N GLU A 225 3.31 -1.01 -7.45
CA GLU A 225 2.02 -1.03 -8.12
C GLU A 225 2.17 -0.49 -9.53
N GLY A 226 1.58 -1.13 -10.52
CA GLY A 226 1.72 -0.68 -11.90
C GLY A 226 1.37 -1.73 -12.92
N ARG A 227 2.03 -1.66 -14.08
CA ARG A 227 1.88 -2.65 -15.13
C ARG A 227 3.20 -3.06 -15.73
N VAL A 228 3.27 -4.33 -16.12
CA VAL A 228 4.24 -4.81 -17.09
C VAL A 228 3.56 -4.87 -18.44
N VAL A 229 4.19 -4.29 -19.45
CA VAL A 229 3.75 -4.33 -20.83
C VAL A 229 4.76 -5.13 -21.63
N SER A 230 4.28 -6.15 -22.34
CA SER A 230 5.09 -7.03 -23.17
C SER A 230 4.47 -7.19 -24.55
N ARG A 231 5.31 -7.46 -25.55
CA ARG A 231 4.88 -7.84 -26.89
C ARG A 231 5.02 -9.34 -27.04
N GLU A 232 3.93 -10.04 -27.30
CA GLU A 232 3.87 -11.50 -27.26
C GLU A 232 3.18 -12.10 -28.49
N ILE A 233 3.65 -13.28 -28.92
CA ILE A 233 2.88 -14.19 -29.78
C ILE A 233 1.78 -14.80 -28.91
N VAL A 234 0.54 -14.65 -29.34
CA VAL A 234 -0.66 -15.16 -28.69
C VAL A 234 -1.47 -16.02 -29.65
N LEU A 235 -2.38 -16.82 -29.11
CA LEU A 235 -3.38 -17.54 -29.89
C LEU A 235 -4.74 -16.91 -29.63
N VAL A 236 -5.47 -16.55 -30.68
CA VAL A 236 -6.75 -15.84 -30.60
C VAL A 236 -7.83 -16.71 -31.24
N ALA A 237 -8.96 -16.82 -30.56
CA ALA A 237 -10.17 -17.47 -31.04
C ALA A 237 -11.23 -16.41 -31.34
N ASN A 238 -11.58 -16.24 -32.62
CA ASN A 238 -12.65 -15.31 -33.03
C ASN A 238 -13.94 -16.07 -33.28
N LEU A 239 -15.03 -15.58 -32.69
CA LEU A 239 -16.36 -16.12 -32.88
C LEU A 239 -16.98 -15.69 -34.22
N THR A 240 -17.51 -16.65 -34.95
CA THR A 240 -18.47 -16.46 -36.04
C THR A 240 -19.73 -17.25 -35.70
N GLU A 241 -20.90 -16.60 -35.71
CA GLU A 241 -22.19 -17.28 -35.54
C GLU A 241 -22.61 -17.87 -36.90
N ASP A 242 -22.92 -19.17 -36.92
CA ASP A 242 -23.22 -19.87 -38.16
C ASP A 242 -24.64 -19.51 -38.64
N GLU A 243 -24.76 -19.04 -39.88
CA GLU A 243 -26.06 -18.73 -40.49
C GLU A 243 -26.77 -20.02 -40.96
N GLY A 244 -28.05 -20.16 -40.63
CA GLY A 244 -28.92 -21.23 -41.12
C GLY A 244 -29.68 -22.00 -40.04
N SER A 245 -30.57 -22.88 -40.46
CA SER A 245 -31.32 -23.77 -39.56
C SER A 245 -30.61 -25.11 -39.45
N PHE A 246 -29.97 -25.36 -38.31
CA PHE A 246 -29.33 -26.63 -38.00
C PHE A 246 -30.21 -27.50 -37.10
N THR A 247 -30.02 -28.82 -37.18
CA THR A 247 -30.74 -29.78 -36.35
C THR A 247 -29.80 -30.80 -35.69
N MET A 248 -30.03 -31.11 -34.42
CA MET A 248 -29.39 -32.21 -33.71
C MET A 248 -30.29 -33.44 -33.71
N SER A 249 -29.73 -34.63 -33.93
CA SER A 249 -30.44 -35.91 -33.84
C SER A 249 -29.73 -36.84 -32.86
N SER A 250 -30.32 -38.02 -32.60
CA SER A 250 -29.71 -39.06 -31.75
C SER A 250 -28.35 -39.54 -32.29
N ASN A 251 -28.20 -39.59 -33.61
CA ASN A 251 -26.92 -39.87 -34.26
C ASN A 251 -26.02 -38.62 -34.24
N HIS A 252 -24.89 -38.72 -33.52
CA HIS A 252 -23.96 -37.62 -33.27
C HIS A 252 -22.52 -37.99 -33.67
N THR A 253 -22.37 -38.88 -34.67
CA THR A 253 -21.06 -39.27 -35.17
C THR A 253 -20.20 -38.05 -35.56
N GLY A 254 -18.98 -38.00 -35.05
CA GLY A 254 -18.05 -36.88 -35.26
C GLY A 254 -18.26 -35.69 -34.32
N TRP A 255 -19.20 -35.76 -33.38
CA TRP A 255 -19.38 -34.80 -32.30
C TRP A 255 -19.18 -35.47 -30.94
N SER A 256 -18.56 -34.74 -30.02
CA SER A 256 -18.63 -35.06 -28.60
C SER A 256 -19.91 -34.44 -28.04
N ARG A 257 -20.67 -35.23 -27.28
CA ARG A 257 -21.99 -34.83 -26.77
C ARG A 257 -22.05 -34.95 -25.27
N ILE A 258 -22.62 -33.93 -24.63
CA ILE A 258 -22.92 -33.93 -23.21
C ILE A 258 -24.31 -33.36 -22.92
N GLN A 259 -24.97 -33.91 -21.91
CA GLN A 259 -26.19 -33.37 -21.35
C GLN A 259 -25.85 -32.53 -20.12
N THR A 260 -26.39 -31.31 -20.02
CA THR A 260 -26.23 -30.47 -18.84
C THR A 260 -27.16 -30.93 -17.72
N SER A 261 -26.68 -30.97 -16.48
CA SER A 261 -27.54 -31.10 -15.29
C SER A 261 -28.43 -29.85 -15.08
N ASN A 262 -27.95 -28.69 -15.56
CA ASN A 262 -28.44 -27.37 -15.22
C ASN A 262 -29.42 -26.77 -16.25
N ARG A 263 -30.02 -25.61 -15.89
CA ARG A 263 -30.99 -24.87 -16.71
C ARG A 263 -30.47 -23.51 -17.20
N ASN A 264 -29.24 -23.15 -16.87
CA ASN A 264 -28.67 -21.81 -17.12
C ASN A 264 -28.25 -21.62 -18.58
N TRP A 265 -28.37 -22.66 -19.41
CA TRP A 265 -28.13 -22.59 -20.85
C TRP A 265 -29.29 -21.96 -21.65
N PHE A 266 -30.48 -21.84 -21.04
CA PHE A 266 -31.66 -21.22 -21.61
C PHE A 266 -32.28 -20.21 -20.63
N ASN A 267 -33.04 -19.24 -21.15
CA ASN A 267 -33.64 -18.20 -20.31
C ASN A 267 -34.56 -18.81 -19.23
N LYS A 268 -34.45 -18.30 -17.98
CA LYS A 268 -34.95 -18.89 -16.71
C LYS A 268 -36.48 -19.09 -16.62
N THR A 269 -37.24 -18.79 -17.66
CA THR A 269 -38.71 -18.75 -17.64
C THR A 269 -39.38 -20.12 -17.84
N ALA A 270 -38.68 -21.14 -18.36
CA ALA A 270 -39.24 -22.49 -18.54
C ALA A 270 -38.71 -23.47 -17.49
N LYS A 271 -39.62 -24.07 -16.70
CA LYS A 271 -39.32 -24.83 -15.46
C LYS A 271 -38.61 -26.19 -15.67
N SER A 272 -38.14 -26.56 -16.87
CA SER A 272 -37.62 -27.92 -17.15
C SER A 272 -36.55 -28.05 -18.24
N ASP A 273 -36.03 -26.96 -18.82
CA ASP A 273 -35.22 -27.07 -20.04
C ASP A 273 -33.72 -27.27 -19.73
N ARG A 274 -33.27 -28.54 -19.76
CA ARG A 274 -31.84 -28.90 -19.83
C ARG A 274 -31.32 -28.72 -21.26
N ALA A 275 -30.01 -28.57 -21.42
CA ALA A 275 -29.35 -28.51 -22.73
C ALA A 275 -28.65 -29.82 -23.07
N VAL A 276 -28.63 -30.13 -24.36
CA VAL A 276 -27.70 -31.08 -24.96
C VAL A 276 -26.70 -30.25 -25.76
N VAL A 277 -25.42 -30.41 -25.47
CA VAL A 277 -24.32 -29.64 -26.06
C VAL A 277 -23.48 -30.60 -26.90
N ASP A 278 -23.35 -30.29 -28.19
CA ASP A 278 -22.42 -30.96 -29.10
C ASP A 278 -21.25 -30.03 -29.37
N TYR A 279 -20.03 -30.58 -29.32
CA TYR A 279 -18.83 -29.85 -29.64
C TYR A 279 -17.82 -30.72 -30.40
N ARG A 280 -17.01 -30.08 -31.26
CA ARG A 280 -15.97 -30.74 -32.05
C ARG A 280 -14.88 -29.76 -32.48
N ALA A 281 -13.75 -30.31 -32.93
CA ALA A 281 -12.79 -29.59 -33.76
C ALA A 281 -12.97 -30.06 -35.22
N ASN A 282 -13.12 -29.11 -36.14
CA ASN A 282 -13.49 -29.35 -37.53
C ASN A 282 -12.40 -28.88 -38.50
N GLY A 283 -11.18 -29.40 -38.33
CA GLY A 283 -10.02 -29.04 -39.17
C GLY A 283 -9.03 -28.09 -38.49
N PRO A 284 -8.12 -27.46 -39.27
CA PRO A 284 -7.06 -26.60 -38.74
C PRO A 284 -7.64 -25.34 -38.09
N GLY A 285 -7.49 -25.22 -36.77
CA GLY A 285 -7.94 -24.05 -36.01
C GLY A 285 -9.45 -23.81 -35.95
N GLU A 286 -10.29 -24.66 -36.54
CA GLU A 286 -11.75 -24.50 -36.50
C GLU A 286 -12.34 -25.34 -35.36
N ILE A 287 -13.07 -24.69 -34.46
CA ILE A 287 -13.74 -25.34 -33.34
C ILE A 287 -15.23 -24.99 -33.40
N GLN A 288 -16.10 -25.96 -33.21
CA GLN A 288 -17.54 -25.76 -33.28
C GLN A 288 -18.23 -26.24 -32.01
N ILE A 289 -19.22 -25.46 -31.58
CA ILE A 289 -20.11 -25.81 -30.46
C ILE A 289 -21.54 -25.45 -30.83
N GLN A 290 -22.46 -26.33 -30.47
CA GLN A 290 -23.88 -26.15 -30.71
C GLN A 290 -24.68 -26.75 -29.56
N TRP A 291 -25.85 -26.19 -29.29
CA TRP A 291 -26.71 -26.73 -28.23
C TRP A 291 -28.19 -26.65 -28.57
N ALA A 292 -28.94 -27.64 -28.10
CA ALA A 292 -30.38 -27.73 -28.26
C ALA A 292 -31.05 -28.10 -26.94
N ARG A 293 -32.36 -27.82 -26.84
CA ARG A 293 -33.14 -28.22 -25.67
C ARG A 293 -33.25 -29.74 -25.61
N PHE A 294 -32.97 -30.29 -24.44
CA PHE A 294 -33.17 -31.69 -24.14
C PHE A 294 -34.63 -32.11 -24.42
N GLY A 295 -34.82 -33.30 -24.97
CA GLY A 295 -36.14 -33.81 -25.31
C GLY A 295 -36.14 -35.26 -25.80
N PRO A 296 -37.29 -35.77 -26.23
CA PRO A 296 -37.47 -37.17 -26.64
C PRO A 296 -36.50 -37.63 -27.75
N TRP A 297 -36.11 -36.70 -28.64
CA TRP A 297 -35.13 -36.87 -29.71
C TRP A 297 -33.74 -37.38 -29.26
N TYR A 298 -33.39 -37.22 -27.97
CA TYR A 298 -32.11 -37.64 -27.41
C TYR A 298 -32.07 -39.14 -27.06
N ASN A 299 -33.17 -39.71 -26.55
CA ASN A 299 -33.26 -41.10 -26.10
C ASN A 299 -33.95 -41.98 -27.16
N GLY A 300 -33.29 -42.17 -28.31
CA GLY A 300 -33.74 -43.09 -29.35
C GLY A 300 -33.43 -44.57 -29.04
N THR A 301 -33.77 -45.06 -27.84
CA THR A 301 -33.47 -46.44 -27.41
C THR A 301 -34.69 -47.34 -27.25
N SER A 302 -35.91 -46.90 -27.57
CA SER A 302 -37.04 -47.83 -27.70
C SER A 302 -37.01 -48.49 -29.07
N GLU A 303 -36.90 -49.82 -29.10
CA GLU A 303 -36.85 -50.67 -30.30
C GLU A 303 -38.04 -50.49 -31.26
N ASP A 304 -39.11 -49.81 -30.84
CA ASP A 304 -40.30 -49.52 -31.65
C ASP A 304 -40.44 -48.06 -32.12
N SER A 305 -39.45 -47.18 -31.87
CA SER A 305 -39.49 -45.82 -32.43
C SER A 305 -38.42 -45.61 -33.50
N GLN A 306 -38.85 -45.62 -34.77
CA GLN A 306 -38.17 -44.87 -35.84
C GLN A 306 -38.26 -43.36 -35.55
N SER A 307 -37.74 -42.89 -34.42
CA SER A 307 -37.63 -41.46 -34.18
C SER A 307 -36.41 -40.95 -34.95
N SER A 308 -36.64 -40.68 -36.24
CA SER A 308 -35.89 -39.68 -37.02
C SER A 308 -36.15 -38.26 -36.48
N GLU A 309 -36.39 -38.13 -35.17
CA GLU A 309 -36.70 -36.86 -34.54
C GLU A 309 -35.40 -36.08 -34.41
N SER A 310 -35.35 -34.97 -35.13
CA SER A 310 -34.27 -34.00 -35.04
C SER A 310 -34.81 -32.75 -34.36
N LYS A 311 -34.00 -32.16 -33.49
CA LYS A 311 -34.34 -30.93 -32.78
C LYS A 311 -33.59 -29.77 -33.40
N VAL A 312 -34.32 -28.69 -33.69
CA VAL A 312 -33.70 -27.43 -34.12
C VAL A 312 -32.75 -26.93 -33.04
N ILE A 313 -31.53 -26.63 -33.46
CA ILE A 313 -30.46 -26.12 -32.60
C ILE A 313 -30.82 -24.70 -32.17
N ALA A 314 -30.54 -24.36 -30.91
CA ALA A 314 -30.78 -23.01 -30.42
C ALA A 314 -29.75 -22.02 -30.99
N ARG A 315 -28.46 -22.39 -30.93
CA ARG A 315 -27.34 -21.67 -31.54
C ARG A 315 -26.23 -22.62 -31.95
N ARG A 316 -25.53 -22.27 -33.01
CA ARG A 316 -24.31 -22.93 -33.46
C ARG A 316 -23.23 -21.87 -33.67
N LEU A 317 -22.08 -22.10 -33.06
CA LEU A 317 -20.98 -21.16 -33.02
C LEU A 317 -19.72 -21.84 -33.54
N THR A 318 -18.99 -21.12 -34.39
CA THR A 318 -17.68 -21.53 -34.88
C THR A 318 -16.63 -20.54 -34.37
N TYR A 319 -15.59 -21.06 -33.74
CA TYR A 319 -14.40 -20.30 -33.35
C TYR A 319 -13.25 -20.62 -34.29
N ASN A 320 -12.64 -19.58 -34.84
CA ASN A 320 -11.47 -19.71 -35.69
C ASN A 320 -10.22 -19.26 -34.94
N LEU A 321 -9.32 -20.22 -34.72
CA LEU A 321 -8.05 -20.04 -34.04
C LEU A 321 -6.97 -19.53 -35.01
N HIS A 322 -6.28 -18.48 -34.60
CA HIS A 322 -5.16 -17.92 -35.32
C HIS A 322 -4.12 -17.36 -34.36
N TYR A 323 -2.86 -17.45 -34.74
CA TYR A 323 -1.77 -16.78 -34.06
C TYR A 323 -1.76 -15.29 -34.42
N ALA A 324 -1.42 -14.50 -33.42
CA ALA A 324 -1.31 -13.06 -33.54
C ALA A 324 -0.11 -12.55 -32.73
N VAL A 325 0.41 -11.37 -33.07
CA VAL A 325 1.25 -10.62 -32.13
C VAL A 325 0.36 -9.60 -31.44
N ALA A 326 0.47 -9.55 -30.11
CA ALA A 326 -0.30 -8.60 -29.31
C ALA A 326 0.55 -7.96 -28.21
N GLU A 327 0.17 -6.74 -27.85
CA GLU A 327 0.61 -6.11 -26.61
C GLU A 327 -0.21 -6.67 -25.45
N ILE A 328 0.49 -7.23 -24.47
CA ILE A 328 -0.07 -7.79 -23.26
C ILE A 328 0.31 -6.91 -22.09
N GLN A 329 -0.72 -6.49 -21.35
CA GLN A 329 -0.55 -5.73 -20.13
C GLN A 329 -0.92 -6.60 -18.93
N ARG A 330 -0.06 -6.58 -17.91
CA ARG A 330 -0.23 -7.33 -16.67
C ARG A 330 -0.12 -6.43 -15.46
N PHE A 331 -0.94 -6.65 -14.44
CA PHE A 331 -0.91 -5.88 -13.21
C PHE A 331 0.27 -6.28 -12.34
N VAL A 332 1.01 -5.29 -11.87
CA VAL A 332 1.99 -5.44 -10.78
C VAL A 332 1.31 -5.05 -9.48
N SER A 333 1.26 -5.99 -8.54
CA SER A 333 0.78 -5.76 -7.18
C SER A 333 1.28 -6.85 -6.26
N GLY A 334 1.70 -6.51 -5.04
CA GLY A 334 2.10 -7.52 -4.05
C GLY A 334 3.34 -8.32 -4.48
N GLY A 335 4.23 -7.74 -5.29
CA GLY A 335 5.40 -8.41 -5.85
C GLY A 335 5.10 -9.43 -6.96
N ASP A 336 3.84 -9.55 -7.39
CA ASP A 336 3.40 -10.44 -8.47
C ASP A 336 3.04 -9.63 -9.72
N CYS A 337 3.29 -10.21 -10.90
CA CYS A 337 2.97 -9.67 -12.22
C CYS A 337 2.15 -10.66 -13.07
N SER A 338 1.73 -11.80 -12.51
CA SER A 338 1.14 -12.92 -13.25
C SER A 338 -0.26 -12.65 -13.78
N ARG A 339 -0.95 -11.64 -13.24
CA ARG A 339 -2.36 -11.34 -13.55
C ARG A 339 -2.48 -10.39 -14.73
N LEU A 340 -3.39 -10.71 -15.64
CA LEU A 340 -3.70 -9.89 -16.81
C LEU A 340 -4.44 -8.62 -16.42
N ALA A 341 -4.20 -7.52 -17.14
CA ALA A 341 -4.90 -6.26 -16.92
C ALA A 341 -6.29 -6.25 -17.58
N GLU A 342 -7.34 -5.82 -16.88
CA GLU A 342 -8.69 -5.82 -17.47
C GLU A 342 -8.85 -4.79 -18.59
N ARG A 343 -9.50 -5.23 -19.68
CA ARG A 343 -9.75 -4.42 -20.89
C ARG A 343 -10.76 -3.29 -20.68
N TYR A 344 -11.69 -3.43 -19.72
CA TYR A 344 -12.77 -2.47 -19.47
C TYR A 344 -12.80 -2.07 -17.99
N SER A 345 -11.91 -1.15 -17.62
CA SER A 345 -11.96 -0.46 -16.34
C SER A 345 -12.03 1.03 -16.66
N ASP A 346 -13.05 1.76 -16.19
CA ASP A 346 -13.16 3.21 -16.43
C ASP A 346 -12.08 4.03 -15.71
N ASN A 347 -11.13 3.38 -15.05
CA ASN A 347 -9.98 4.03 -14.46
C ASN A 347 -8.90 4.26 -15.52
N ILE A 348 -8.15 5.36 -15.36
CA ILE A 348 -6.89 5.68 -16.07
C ILE A 348 -5.88 4.49 -16.02
N ASN A 349 -6.17 3.49 -15.17
CA ASN A 349 -5.48 2.23 -15.01
C ASN A 349 -6.00 1.02 -15.85
N SER A 350 -6.85 1.19 -16.87
CA SER A 350 -7.23 0.10 -17.79
C SER A 350 -6.13 -0.26 -18.78
N GLY A 351 -5.74 -1.54 -18.80
CA GLY A 351 -4.84 -2.08 -19.80
C GLY A 351 -5.60 -2.93 -20.79
N SER A 352 -5.43 -2.64 -22.07
CA SER A 352 -6.07 -3.39 -23.14
C SER A 352 -5.11 -4.39 -23.76
N LEU A 353 -5.66 -5.51 -24.21
CA LEU A 353 -5.03 -6.33 -25.25
C LEU A 353 -5.13 -5.58 -26.58
N THR A 354 -3.99 -5.29 -27.21
CA THR A 354 -3.94 -4.68 -28.55
C THR A 354 -3.32 -5.68 -29.51
N ILE A 355 -4.05 -6.08 -30.54
CA ILE A 355 -3.56 -7.02 -31.56
C ILE A 355 -2.89 -6.23 -32.68
N PHE A 356 -1.62 -6.51 -32.97
CA PHE A 356 -0.83 -5.85 -34.01
C PHE A 356 -0.90 -6.54 -35.37
N SER A 357 -1.00 -7.88 -35.37
CA SER A 357 -1.05 -8.69 -36.59
C SER A 357 -1.73 -10.02 -36.30
N ASN A 358 -2.51 -10.57 -37.25
CA ASN A 358 -3.35 -11.76 -37.03
C ASN A 358 -3.34 -12.77 -38.22
N ASN A 359 -2.24 -12.84 -38.96
CA ASN A 359 -2.20 -13.46 -40.29
C ASN A 359 -1.90 -14.97 -40.33
N TYR A 360 -1.77 -15.67 -39.20
CA TYR A 360 -1.32 -17.07 -39.22
C TYR A 360 -2.34 -18.03 -38.58
N THR A 361 -3.00 -18.85 -39.40
CA THR A 361 -3.96 -19.86 -38.92
C THR A 361 -3.32 -20.89 -37.99
N ALA A 362 -4.07 -21.32 -36.97
CA ALA A 362 -3.62 -22.33 -36.03
C ALA A 362 -3.51 -23.74 -36.67
N PRO A 363 -2.69 -24.65 -36.10
CA PRO A 363 -2.55 -26.03 -36.55
C PRO A 363 -3.84 -26.86 -36.47
N GLU A 364 -3.81 -28.01 -37.13
CA GLU A 364 -4.76 -29.11 -36.88
C GLU A 364 -4.58 -29.70 -35.47
N PHE A 365 -5.72 -30.02 -34.84
CA PHE A 365 -5.75 -30.65 -33.54
C PHE A 365 -5.37 -32.13 -33.63
N LYS A 366 -4.45 -32.58 -32.79
CA LYS A 366 -4.23 -34.02 -32.61
C LYS A 366 -5.38 -34.58 -31.77
N SER A 367 -6.03 -35.64 -32.25
CA SER A 367 -7.17 -36.28 -31.57
C SER A 367 -6.85 -36.70 -30.13
N THR A 368 -5.60 -37.11 -29.85
CA THR A 368 -5.13 -37.48 -28.51
C THR A 368 -5.13 -36.31 -27.53
N ALA A 369 -4.86 -35.09 -27.99
CA ALA A 369 -4.88 -33.89 -27.14
C ALA A 369 -6.33 -33.52 -26.78
N MET A 370 -7.27 -33.64 -27.72
CA MET A 370 -8.68 -33.36 -27.45
C MET A 370 -9.28 -34.30 -26.39
N MET A 371 -8.99 -35.60 -26.48
CA MET A 371 -9.47 -36.58 -25.49
C MET A 371 -8.95 -36.28 -24.08
N HIS A 372 -7.75 -35.71 -23.94
CA HIS A 372 -7.18 -35.37 -22.64
C HIS A 372 -8.01 -34.31 -21.88
N PHE A 373 -8.58 -33.34 -22.60
CA PHE A 373 -9.35 -32.25 -21.99
C PHE A 373 -10.85 -32.50 -21.96
N GLN A 374 -11.33 -33.52 -22.66
CA GLN A 374 -12.75 -33.82 -22.79
C GLN A 374 -13.42 -34.02 -21.43
N SER A 375 -12.81 -34.81 -20.54
CA SER A 375 -13.35 -35.07 -19.19
C SER A 375 -13.52 -33.81 -18.34
N TRP A 376 -12.66 -32.81 -18.53
CA TRP A 376 -12.77 -31.54 -17.81
C TRP A 376 -13.84 -30.63 -18.41
N VAL A 377 -13.88 -30.51 -19.74
CA VAL A 377 -14.95 -29.77 -20.44
C VAL A 377 -16.31 -30.33 -20.05
N ASP A 378 -16.43 -31.66 -20.06
CA ASP A 378 -17.65 -32.37 -19.69
C ASP A 378 -18.06 -32.06 -18.24
N ALA A 379 -17.13 -32.17 -17.28
CA ALA A 379 -17.40 -31.89 -15.87
C ALA A 379 -17.88 -30.45 -15.62
N VAL A 380 -17.34 -29.46 -16.35
CA VAL A 380 -17.74 -28.06 -16.17
C VAL A 380 -19.07 -27.76 -16.84
N ILE A 381 -19.33 -28.30 -18.04
CA ILE A 381 -20.61 -28.13 -18.74
C ILE A 381 -21.75 -28.79 -17.95
N ASP A 382 -21.49 -29.90 -17.27
CA ASP A 382 -22.47 -30.60 -16.43
C ASP A 382 -22.66 -29.96 -15.03
N SER A 383 -21.89 -28.95 -14.64
CA SER A 383 -22.07 -28.31 -13.32
C SER A 383 -23.37 -27.50 -13.23
N GLU A 384 -24.04 -27.50 -12.06
CA GLU A 384 -25.33 -26.83 -11.84
C GLU A 384 -25.29 -25.30 -11.99
N GLU A 385 -24.12 -24.69 -11.83
CA GLU A 385 -23.96 -23.23 -11.82
C GLU A 385 -23.52 -22.65 -13.18
N THR A 386 -23.02 -23.47 -14.09
CA THR A 386 -22.38 -23.03 -15.34
C THR A 386 -23.35 -22.34 -16.31
N SER A 387 -23.06 -21.09 -16.65
CA SER A 387 -23.76 -20.34 -17.71
C SER A 387 -23.29 -20.71 -19.12
N VAL A 388 -24.04 -20.32 -20.17
CA VAL A 388 -23.57 -20.45 -21.59
C VAL A 388 -22.21 -19.78 -21.75
N PHE A 389 -22.05 -18.59 -21.19
CA PHE A 389 -20.83 -17.79 -21.25
C PHE A 389 -19.61 -18.54 -20.71
N GLU A 390 -19.74 -19.15 -19.52
CA GLU A 390 -18.68 -19.92 -18.89
C GLU A 390 -18.44 -21.27 -19.59
N GLY A 391 -19.51 -21.99 -19.93
CA GLY A 391 -19.41 -23.31 -20.58
C GLY A 391 -18.72 -23.24 -21.95
N VAL A 392 -19.09 -22.26 -22.78
CA VAL A 392 -18.44 -22.04 -24.08
C VAL A 392 -16.99 -21.58 -23.89
N SER A 393 -16.72 -20.67 -22.93
CA SER A 393 -15.34 -20.23 -22.63
C SER A 393 -14.44 -21.42 -22.26
N VAL A 394 -14.88 -22.29 -21.35
CA VAL A 394 -14.14 -23.47 -20.89
C VAL A 394 -13.78 -24.37 -22.06
N PHE A 395 -14.75 -24.67 -22.93
CA PHE A 395 -14.50 -25.49 -24.11
C PHE A 395 -13.48 -24.87 -25.06
N VAL A 396 -13.64 -23.60 -25.42
CA VAL A 396 -12.70 -22.92 -26.33
C VAL A 396 -11.30 -22.86 -25.73
N ARG A 397 -11.17 -22.53 -24.44
CA ARG A 397 -9.87 -22.52 -23.73
C ARG A 397 -9.20 -23.89 -23.72
N ALA A 398 -9.98 -24.95 -23.44
CA ALA A 398 -9.48 -26.32 -23.49
C ALA A 398 -8.96 -26.70 -24.88
N MET A 399 -9.67 -26.30 -25.94
CA MET A 399 -9.25 -26.57 -27.31
C MET A 399 -8.03 -25.74 -27.71
N MET A 400 -7.96 -24.45 -27.38
CA MET A 400 -6.78 -23.61 -27.61
C MET A 400 -5.52 -24.22 -26.98
N THR A 401 -5.66 -24.66 -25.74
CA THR A 401 -4.65 -25.40 -25.01
C THR A 401 -4.25 -26.70 -25.73
N ALA A 402 -5.21 -27.49 -26.19
CA ALA A 402 -4.96 -28.72 -26.94
C ALA A 402 -4.22 -28.46 -28.26
N ALA A 403 -4.53 -27.35 -28.94
CA ALA A 403 -3.85 -26.93 -30.17
C ALA A 403 -2.37 -26.64 -29.89
N VAL A 404 -2.07 -25.83 -28.87
CA VAL A 404 -0.69 -25.50 -28.47
C VAL A 404 0.08 -26.75 -28.04
N TYR A 405 -0.55 -27.62 -27.25
CA TYR A 405 0.06 -28.88 -26.83
C TYR A 405 0.43 -29.78 -28.02
N SER A 406 -0.42 -29.82 -29.05
CA SER A 406 -0.23 -30.65 -30.23
C SER A 406 1.02 -30.30 -31.03
N VAL A 407 1.48 -29.04 -30.95
CA VAL A 407 2.59 -28.49 -31.74
C VAL A 407 3.79 -28.03 -30.92
N MET A 408 3.80 -28.25 -29.61
CA MET A 408 4.85 -27.76 -28.71
C MET A 408 6.27 -28.21 -29.10
N ASN A 409 6.41 -29.36 -29.75
CA ASN A 409 7.70 -29.90 -30.22
C ASN A 409 7.91 -29.73 -31.74
N ASP A 410 7.01 -29.02 -32.43
CA ASP A 410 7.06 -28.80 -33.87
C ASP A 410 7.51 -27.37 -34.18
N HIS A 411 8.76 -27.23 -34.61
CA HIS A 411 9.40 -25.94 -34.91
C HIS A 411 8.76 -25.20 -36.09
N LYS A 412 7.85 -25.85 -36.83
CA LYS A 412 7.09 -25.20 -37.90
C LYS A 412 6.08 -24.18 -37.37
N TYR A 413 5.62 -24.34 -36.12
CA TYR A 413 4.60 -23.47 -35.54
C TYR A 413 5.20 -22.41 -34.60
N PRO A 414 4.64 -21.19 -34.59
CA PRO A 414 5.05 -20.16 -33.65
C PRO A 414 4.88 -20.62 -32.19
N THR A 415 5.86 -20.31 -31.34
CA THR A 415 5.75 -20.55 -29.91
C THR A 415 5.14 -19.33 -29.23
N ILE A 416 4.09 -19.52 -28.42
CA ILE A 416 3.49 -18.46 -27.60
C ILE A 416 4.52 -17.96 -26.59
N GLY A 417 4.71 -16.64 -26.50
CA GLY A 417 5.71 -16.02 -25.63
C GLY A 417 6.16 -14.65 -26.14
N VAL A 418 7.16 -14.06 -25.47
CA VAL A 418 7.68 -12.73 -25.80
C VAL A 418 8.34 -12.73 -27.17
N VAL A 419 7.99 -11.72 -27.98
CA VAL A 419 8.62 -11.51 -29.28
C VAL A 419 9.91 -10.70 -29.08
N PRO A 420 11.06 -11.17 -29.59
CA PRO A 420 12.30 -10.41 -29.50
C PRO A 420 12.21 -9.04 -30.19
N SER A 421 12.96 -8.07 -29.67
CA SER A 421 13.08 -6.72 -30.26
C SER A 421 13.55 -6.80 -31.72
N GLY A 422 12.93 -6.02 -32.60
CA GLY A 422 13.25 -5.97 -34.03
C GLY A 422 12.72 -7.14 -34.87
N VAL A 423 12.08 -8.14 -34.27
CA VAL A 423 11.49 -9.27 -35.01
C VAL A 423 10.00 -9.05 -35.22
N GLN A 424 9.53 -9.18 -36.45
CA GLN A 424 8.13 -9.09 -36.85
C GLN A 424 7.66 -10.44 -37.43
N PRO A 425 7.22 -11.38 -36.59
CA PRO A 425 7.03 -12.78 -36.98
C PRO A 425 5.90 -12.97 -38.01
N PHE A 426 4.92 -12.06 -38.06
CA PHE A 426 3.79 -12.12 -38.99
C PHE A 426 3.75 -10.94 -39.98
N GLY A 427 4.90 -10.30 -40.19
CA GLY A 427 5.04 -9.16 -41.09
C GLY A 427 4.88 -7.80 -40.39
N PRO A 428 4.78 -6.70 -41.16
CA PRO A 428 4.68 -5.35 -40.63
C PRO A 428 3.53 -5.21 -39.63
N GLU A 429 3.83 -4.59 -38.50
CA GLU A 429 2.88 -4.36 -37.41
C GLU A 429 2.50 -2.89 -37.38
N ASP A 430 1.20 -2.62 -37.18
CA ASP A 430 0.74 -1.26 -36.92
C ASP A 430 1.33 -0.79 -35.60
N THR A 431 2.20 0.21 -35.67
CA THR A 431 2.89 0.74 -34.48
C THR A 431 1.88 1.41 -33.56
N PHE A 432 1.66 0.83 -32.39
CA PHE A 432 0.99 1.54 -31.30
C PHE A 432 1.99 2.46 -30.61
N TRP A 433 1.63 3.74 -30.51
CA TRP A 433 2.41 4.74 -29.79
C TRP A 433 2.15 4.54 -28.30
N ALA A 434 3.17 4.12 -27.56
CA ALA A 434 3.07 4.08 -26.10
C ALA A 434 3.03 5.53 -25.58
N ASP A 435 1.94 5.91 -24.91
CA ASP A 435 1.77 7.21 -24.22
C ASP A 435 2.92 7.52 -23.23
N TRP A 436 3.70 6.51 -22.86
CA TRP A 436 4.80 6.59 -21.89
C TRP A 436 6.14 7.06 -22.46
N ASN A 437 6.28 7.23 -23.79
CA ASN A 437 7.53 7.70 -24.42
C ASN A 437 8.00 9.08 -23.91
N TYR A 438 7.14 9.84 -23.23
CA TYR A 438 7.53 11.06 -22.51
C TYR A 438 8.58 10.80 -21.40
N TYR A 439 8.63 9.59 -20.84
CA TYR A 439 9.51 9.23 -19.72
C TYR A 439 10.84 8.58 -20.13
N GLY A 440 11.04 8.24 -21.39
CA GLY A 440 12.29 7.68 -21.92
C GLY A 440 12.13 6.86 -23.20
N ASP A 441 13.24 6.32 -23.69
CA ASP A 441 13.24 5.33 -24.79
C ASP A 441 12.78 3.97 -24.24
N ILE A 442 11.57 3.56 -24.63
CA ILE A 442 10.91 2.36 -24.12
C ILE A 442 11.03 1.21 -25.12
N GLU A 443 11.43 0.04 -24.63
CA GLU A 443 11.45 -1.21 -25.38
C GLU A 443 10.66 -2.30 -24.63
N TYR A 444 10.00 -3.19 -25.39
CA TYR A 444 9.32 -4.34 -24.79
C TYR A 444 10.32 -5.40 -24.29
N PRO A 445 10.07 -6.05 -23.14
CA PRO A 445 9.04 -5.73 -22.15
C PRO A 445 9.47 -4.56 -21.24
N TYR A 446 8.52 -3.75 -20.78
CA TYR A 446 8.79 -2.65 -19.84
C TYR A 446 7.81 -2.63 -18.67
N TYR A 447 8.25 -2.07 -17.56
CA TYR A 447 7.40 -1.73 -16.41
C TYR A 447 7.05 -0.25 -16.46
N ALA A 448 5.79 0.07 -16.18
CA ALA A 448 5.32 1.42 -15.96
C ALA A 448 4.43 1.44 -14.72
N GLY A 449 4.82 2.20 -13.70
CA GLY A 449 4.05 2.29 -12.47
C GLY A 449 4.77 2.97 -11.32
N PHE A 450 4.19 2.87 -10.14
CA PHE A 450 4.77 3.35 -8.90
C PHE A 450 5.71 2.31 -8.32
N ARG A 451 7.01 2.60 -8.37
CA ARG A 451 7.96 1.91 -7.50
C ARG A 451 7.93 2.57 -6.13
N THR A 452 7.80 1.75 -5.10
CA THR A 452 8.30 2.15 -3.79
C THR A 452 9.79 2.38 -3.92
N SER A 453 10.19 3.66 -3.98
CA SER A 453 11.60 3.96 -4.13
C SER A 453 12.35 3.43 -2.92
N GLU A 454 13.61 3.05 -3.11
CA GLU A 454 14.56 2.93 -2.01
C GLU A 454 14.76 4.26 -1.25
N ALA A 455 14.09 5.34 -1.68
CA ALA A 455 14.23 6.65 -1.14
C ALA A 455 13.19 6.94 -0.04
N THR A 456 13.70 7.16 1.16
CA THR A 456 12.95 7.69 2.28
C THR A 456 12.79 9.21 2.14
N GLY A 457 11.65 9.70 2.61
CA GLY A 457 11.26 11.10 2.60
C GLY A 457 10.34 11.47 3.76
N SER A 458 9.71 12.62 3.63
CA SER A 458 8.76 13.15 4.62
C SER A 458 7.59 13.85 3.93
N TYR A 459 6.44 13.85 4.58
CA TYR A 459 5.33 14.71 4.19
C TYR A 459 5.69 16.18 4.43
N LEU A 460 5.37 17.04 3.46
CA LEU A 460 5.70 18.45 3.51
C LEU A 460 5.13 19.14 4.77
N ALA A 461 3.90 18.80 5.17
CA ALA A 461 3.28 19.30 6.38
C ALA A 461 4.08 18.92 7.65
N ALA A 462 4.55 17.66 7.73
CA ALA A 462 5.38 17.20 8.84
C ALA A 462 6.74 17.93 8.86
N ALA A 463 7.36 18.14 7.70
CA ALA A 463 8.61 18.89 7.57
C ALA A 463 8.50 20.34 8.08
N TYR A 464 7.39 21.03 7.79
CA TYR A 464 7.11 22.35 8.35
C TYR A 464 6.92 22.30 9.86
N ILE A 465 6.16 21.33 10.38
CA ILE A 465 5.95 21.16 11.82
C ILE A 465 7.29 20.91 12.53
N PHE A 466 8.14 20.03 12.00
CA PHE A 466 9.48 19.78 12.55
C PHE A 466 10.32 21.06 12.58
N SER A 467 10.29 21.87 11.52
CA SER A 467 11.01 23.14 11.46
C SER A 467 10.52 24.12 12.53
N VAL A 468 9.21 24.29 12.69
CA VAL A 468 8.60 25.20 13.68
C VAL A 468 8.92 24.76 15.11
N ILE A 469 8.78 23.46 15.41
CA ILE A 469 9.12 22.92 16.73
C ILE A 469 10.61 23.10 17.02
N GLY A 470 11.47 22.83 16.03
CA GLY A 470 12.91 22.98 16.18
C GLY A 470 13.35 24.43 16.43
N ILE A 471 12.80 25.39 15.67
CA ILE A 471 13.01 26.83 15.88
C ILE A 471 12.55 27.24 17.28
N SER A 472 11.38 26.76 17.71
CA SER A 472 10.85 27.05 19.05
C SER A 472 11.78 26.55 20.16
N GLY A 473 12.37 25.36 19.99
CA GLY A 473 13.35 24.81 20.94
C GLY A 473 14.58 25.69 21.09
N VAL A 474 15.14 26.16 19.97
CA VAL A 474 16.30 27.07 19.95
C VAL A 474 15.95 28.41 20.60
N ILE A 475 14.79 29.00 20.28
CA ILE A 475 14.32 30.26 20.90
C ILE A 475 14.19 30.10 22.40
N VAL A 476 13.57 29.02 22.88
CA VAL A 476 13.44 28.76 24.33
C VAL A 476 14.81 28.59 24.99
N GLY A 477 15.78 27.97 24.31
CA GLY A 477 17.17 27.92 24.76
C GLY A 477 17.76 29.33 24.98
N PHE A 478 17.59 30.24 24.02
CA PHE A 478 18.03 31.63 24.15
C PHE A 478 17.27 32.39 25.24
N LEU A 479 15.97 32.17 25.39
CA LEU A 479 15.18 32.78 26.47
C LEU A 479 15.68 32.37 27.85
N ARG A 480 16.11 31.12 28.04
CA ARG A 480 16.71 30.65 29.29
C ARG A 480 18.05 31.30 29.56
N LEU A 481 18.90 31.45 28.54
CA LEU A 481 20.17 32.16 28.64
C LEU A 481 19.94 33.63 29.04
N TYR A 482 18.96 34.29 28.43
CA TYR A 482 18.58 35.66 28.76
C TYR A 482 18.00 35.80 30.17
N ALA A 483 17.15 34.85 30.59
CA ALA A 483 16.54 34.86 31.92
C ALA A 483 17.57 34.71 33.05
N GLY A 484 18.67 33.98 32.79
CA GLY A 484 19.70 33.69 33.79
C GLY A 484 19.20 32.75 34.91
N PRO A 485 20.10 32.33 35.82
CA PRO A 485 19.73 31.40 36.89
C PRO A 485 18.72 32.02 37.85
N PRO A 486 17.65 31.29 38.24
CA PRO A 486 16.63 31.82 39.14
C PRO A 486 17.17 31.93 40.58
N ALA A 487 16.65 32.91 41.32
CA ALA A 487 17.02 33.13 42.72
C ALA A 487 16.25 32.21 43.68
N LEU A 488 15.11 31.67 43.25
CA LEU A 488 14.37 30.58 43.89
C LEU A 488 14.46 29.38 42.97
N THR A 489 15.01 28.27 43.44
CA THR A 489 14.87 26.99 42.77
C THR A 489 13.84 26.14 43.50
N SER A 490 13.18 25.23 42.79
CA SER A 490 12.23 24.26 43.37
C SER A 490 12.77 23.51 44.61
N TRP A 491 14.10 23.34 44.73
CA TRP A 491 14.79 22.80 45.91
C TRP A 491 15.02 23.83 47.03
N MET A 492 15.37 25.07 46.66
CA MET A 492 15.67 26.14 47.61
C MET A 492 14.41 26.71 48.26
N GLY A 493 13.25 26.61 47.59
CA GLY A 493 11.95 26.94 48.18
C GLY A 493 11.61 26.13 49.43
N GLN A 494 11.92 24.83 49.46
CA GLN A 494 11.64 23.97 50.62
C GLN A 494 12.55 24.28 51.83
N HIS A 495 13.80 24.70 51.61
CA HIS A 495 14.80 24.84 52.68
C HIS A 495 15.06 26.27 53.15
N VAL A 496 15.03 27.27 52.26
CA VAL A 496 15.23 28.70 52.63
C VAL A 496 14.09 29.19 53.51
N TYR A 497 12.87 28.70 53.32
CA TYR A 497 11.73 29.04 54.17
C TYR A 497 11.81 28.39 55.58
N LEU A 498 12.31 27.15 55.68
CA LEU A 498 12.52 26.49 56.97
C LEU A 498 13.69 27.07 57.75
N ALA A 499 14.72 27.56 57.06
CA ALA A 499 15.94 28.09 57.68
C ALA A 499 15.88 29.59 58.02
N LEU A 500 15.26 30.44 57.19
CA LEU A 500 15.17 31.89 57.43
C LEU A 500 13.99 32.30 58.32
N SER A 501 13.05 31.40 58.56
CA SER A 501 11.88 31.75 59.35
C SER A 501 12.23 31.92 60.83
N GLY A 502 12.79 30.92 61.52
CA GLY A 502 12.75 30.94 63.00
C GLY A 502 11.35 31.26 63.56
N SER A 503 10.30 31.17 62.72
CA SER A 503 8.98 31.77 62.88
C SER A 503 7.88 30.71 62.79
N LEU A 504 8.27 29.45 62.94
CA LEU A 504 7.39 28.31 63.13
C LEU A 504 8.00 27.45 64.25
N SER A 505 7.30 27.36 65.37
CA SER A 505 7.43 26.22 66.28
C SER A 505 7.05 24.98 65.48
N ILE A 506 8.06 24.21 65.04
CA ILE A 506 7.84 22.90 64.43
C ILE A 506 7.47 21.94 65.57
N GLY A 507 6.19 21.90 65.92
CA GLY A 507 5.63 20.77 66.63
C GLY A 507 5.44 19.61 65.64
N GLY A 508 6.25 18.56 65.75
CA GLY A 508 6.03 17.16 65.34
C GLY A 508 5.47 16.79 63.95
N LYS A 509 5.11 17.73 63.06
CA LYS A 509 4.48 17.47 61.75
C LYS A 509 5.18 18.18 60.58
N ALA A 510 6.48 18.45 60.69
CA ALA A 510 7.28 18.93 59.56
C ALA A 510 7.75 17.78 58.64
N ASP A 511 7.78 16.54 59.13
CA ASP A 511 8.20 15.39 58.31
C ASP A 511 7.22 15.12 57.15
N TYR A 512 5.93 15.44 57.32
CA TYR A 512 4.90 15.15 56.31
C TYR A 512 4.82 16.17 55.15
N LEU A 513 5.27 17.42 55.35
CA LEU A 513 5.38 18.42 54.28
C LEU A 513 6.66 18.23 53.45
N ALA A 514 7.71 17.66 54.04
CA ALA A 514 8.97 17.36 53.38
C ALA A 514 8.86 16.18 52.38
N THR A 515 7.89 15.29 52.55
CA THR A 515 7.71 14.11 51.68
C THR A 515 6.91 14.41 50.40
N GLY A 516 6.26 15.57 50.29
CA GLY A 516 5.52 15.97 49.08
C GLY A 516 4.18 15.26 48.86
N TYR A 517 3.67 14.51 49.84
CA TYR A 517 2.41 13.74 49.72
C TYR A 517 1.14 14.54 50.07
N GLU A 518 1.24 15.73 50.69
CA GLU A 518 0.11 16.60 51.03
C GLU A 518 0.25 18.00 50.41
N ALA A 519 -0.88 18.65 50.12
CA ALA A 519 -0.90 20.02 49.64
C ALA A 519 -0.49 21.03 50.71
N ALA A 520 0.17 22.10 50.29
CA ALA A 520 0.36 23.27 51.13
C ALA A 520 -1.02 23.88 51.48
N LYS A 521 -1.30 24.01 52.78
CA LYS A 521 -2.54 24.61 53.29
C LYS A 521 -2.58 26.11 52.96
N ASP A 522 -3.79 26.64 52.79
CA ASP A 522 -3.98 28.08 52.61
C ASP A 522 -3.50 28.86 53.84
N GLY A 523 -2.94 30.05 53.65
CA GLY A 523 -2.49 30.93 54.73
C GLY A 523 -0.99 30.92 55.07
N LEU A 524 -0.14 30.29 54.25
CA LEU A 524 1.34 30.31 54.43
C LEU A 524 2.01 31.68 54.14
N GLY A 525 1.23 32.73 53.84
CA GLY A 525 1.74 34.08 53.59
C GLY A 525 2.43 34.27 52.22
N ASN A 526 3.01 35.47 52.05
CA ASN A 526 3.73 35.86 50.83
C ASN A 526 5.24 35.85 51.07
N LEU A 527 5.95 35.06 50.27
CA LEU A 527 7.41 34.99 50.26
C LEU A 527 7.99 36.27 49.65
N ARG A 528 8.89 36.93 50.36
CA ARG A 528 9.64 38.10 49.90
C ARG A 528 11.14 37.86 49.96
N LEU A 529 11.84 38.10 48.85
CA LEU A 529 13.31 38.06 48.82
C LEU A 529 13.88 39.47 48.91
N PRO A 530 14.93 39.72 49.73
CA PRO A 530 15.56 41.03 49.80
C PRO A 530 16.16 41.43 48.45
N SER A 531 15.94 42.70 48.08
CA SER A 531 16.37 43.32 46.83
C SER A 531 17.88 43.30 46.63
N ASP A 532 18.66 43.27 47.72
CA ASP A 532 20.14 43.27 47.73
C ASP A 532 20.79 41.88 47.67
N SER A 533 20.04 40.82 47.33
CA SER A 533 20.63 39.49 47.08
C SER A 533 21.42 39.47 45.76
N GLN A 534 22.62 40.06 45.79
CA GLN A 534 23.64 39.89 44.77
C GLN A 534 24.10 38.43 44.75
N SER A 535 23.46 37.64 43.89
CA SER A 535 23.84 36.28 43.49
C SER A 535 23.84 35.21 44.60
N PRO A 536 23.47 33.96 44.27
CA PRO A 536 23.61 32.83 45.18
C PRO A 536 25.07 32.53 45.61
N LEU A 537 26.07 33.20 45.03
CA LEU A 537 27.48 33.05 45.40
C LEU A 537 27.80 33.64 46.79
N LYS A 538 27.08 34.67 47.24
CA LYS A 538 27.30 35.27 48.57
C LYS A 538 26.96 34.32 49.73
N TYR A 539 26.05 33.38 49.50
CA TYR A 539 25.67 32.36 50.49
C TYR A 539 26.68 31.21 50.60
N GLN A 540 27.56 31.02 49.60
CA GLN A 540 28.68 30.09 49.73
C GLN A 540 29.82 30.66 50.59
N GLU A 541 30.05 31.98 50.55
CA GLU A 541 31.07 32.64 51.39
C GLU A 541 30.71 32.61 52.88
N LEU A 542 29.42 32.78 53.23
CA LEU A 542 28.94 32.68 54.61
C LEU A 542 29.12 31.28 55.24
N ARG A 543 29.14 30.22 54.43
CA ARG A 543 29.34 28.85 54.92
C ARG A 543 30.82 28.54 55.23
N THR A 544 31.75 29.37 54.78
CA THR A 544 33.19 29.23 55.07
C THR A 544 33.65 30.00 56.30
N GLU A 545 32.90 31.00 56.79
CA GLU A 545 33.28 31.78 57.97
C GLU A 545 32.73 31.22 59.30
N GLU A 546 31.65 30.44 59.29
CA GLU A 546 31.14 29.75 60.51
C GLU A 546 31.82 28.38 60.76
N GLY A 547 32.92 28.09 60.05
CA GLY A 547 33.68 26.86 60.16
C GLY A 547 35.15 27.10 60.53
N ARG A 548 35.43 27.93 61.55
CA ARG A 548 36.71 27.97 62.25
C ARG A 548 36.55 28.23 63.74
#